data_AF-C0PHV0-F1
#
_entry.id   AF-C0PHV0-F1
#
_cell.length_a   1.000
_cell.length_b   1.000
_cell.length_c   1.000
_cell.angle_alpha   90.00
_cell.angle_beta   90.00
_cell.angle_gamma   90.00
#
_symmetry.space_group_name_H-M   'P 1'
#
loop_
_entity.id
_entity.type
_entity.pdbx_description
1 polymer ?
#
loop_
_entity_poly.entity_id
_entity_poly.type
_entity_poly.pdbx_seq_one_letter_code
_entity_poly.pdbx_strand_id
1 'polypeptide(L)'
;MSEYNLDEPTMEEKLATLNLINRENEIHGTEKQSLSVAPPSADSVHILLKQALRADDSVALLTCLYNRDEKVITKSISLLTPADVVKLLKFFVLQIQSRGAVLVCLLPWLQTLLNRHMSSIVSQESSLSLLNSLYQVCKMK
;
A
#
# COMPACT_ATOMS: atom_id res chain seq x y z
N MET A 1 -26.07 12.02 -54.88
CA MET A 1 -24.66 11.87 -54.47
C MET A 1 -24.69 11.56 -52.99
N SER A 2 -24.47 10.30 -52.64
CA SER A 2 -24.76 9.70 -51.34
C SER A 2 -23.49 9.04 -50.84
N GLU A 3 -22.95 9.49 -49.71
CA GLU A 3 -21.94 8.76 -48.93
C GLU A 3 -21.99 9.28 -47.49
N TYR A 4 -22.98 8.80 -46.74
CA TYR A 4 -22.95 8.84 -45.27
C TYR A 4 -22.10 7.65 -44.84
N ASN A 5 -20.88 7.92 -44.37
CA ASN A 5 -19.99 6.92 -43.80
C ASN A 5 -20.51 6.56 -42.39
N LEU A 6 -21.45 5.63 -42.30
CA LEU A 6 -21.83 4.97 -41.04
C LEU A 6 -20.86 3.81 -40.81
N ASP A 7 -19.72 4.11 -40.23
CA ASP A 7 -18.83 3.09 -39.65
C ASP A 7 -18.53 3.47 -38.18
N GLU A 8 -19.59 3.89 -37.47
CA GLU A 8 -19.53 4.00 -36.02
C GLU A 8 -19.98 2.66 -35.43
N PRO A 9 -19.07 1.89 -34.79
CA PRO A 9 -19.37 0.57 -34.29
C PRO A 9 -20.45 0.65 -33.23
N THR A 10 -21.42 -0.25 -33.32
CA THR A 10 -22.53 -0.30 -32.37
C THR A 10 -22.02 -0.58 -30.96
N MET A 11 -22.75 -0.11 -29.94
CA MET A 11 -22.36 -0.26 -28.53
C MET A 11 -22.16 -1.74 -28.13
N GLU A 12 -22.84 -2.65 -28.82
CA GLU A 12 -22.70 -4.10 -28.68
C GLU A 12 -21.36 -4.61 -29.23
N GLU A 13 -20.91 -4.13 -30.39
CA GLU A 13 -19.59 -4.45 -30.95
C GLU A 13 -18.44 -3.90 -30.08
N LYS A 14 -18.63 -2.71 -29.48
CA LYS A 14 -17.68 -2.17 -28.50
C LYS A 14 -17.54 -3.10 -27.29
N LEU A 15 -18.65 -3.69 -26.81
CA LEU A 15 -18.62 -4.62 -25.68
C LEU A 15 -17.98 -5.96 -26.05
N ALA A 16 -18.25 -6.48 -27.25
CA ALA A 16 -17.61 -7.70 -27.76
C ALA A 16 -16.09 -7.53 -27.89
N THR A 17 -15.64 -6.38 -28.39
CA THR A 17 -14.20 -6.04 -28.47
C THR A 17 -13.54 -6.00 -27.10
N LEU A 18 -14.19 -5.42 -26.08
CA LEU A 18 -13.70 -5.41 -24.69
C LEU A 18 -13.59 -6.82 -24.10
N ASN A 19 -14.52 -7.72 -24.43
CA ASN A 19 -14.50 -9.11 -23.95
C ASN A 19 -13.35 -9.92 -24.57
N LEU A 20 -13.06 -9.68 -25.86
CA LEU A 20 -11.91 -10.29 -26.55
C LEU A 20 -10.59 -9.81 -25.94
N ILE A 21 -10.44 -8.49 -25.72
CA ILE A 21 -9.30 -7.87 -25.03
C ILE A 21 -9.08 -8.52 -23.65
N ASN A 22 -10.14 -8.84 -22.92
CA ASN A 22 -10.00 -9.48 -21.61
C ASN A 22 -9.49 -10.92 -21.69
N ARG A 23 -9.81 -11.67 -22.76
CA ARG A 23 -9.31 -13.04 -22.98
C ARG A 23 -7.87 -13.09 -23.47
N GLU A 24 -7.44 -12.12 -24.27
CA GLU A 24 -6.05 -12.04 -24.77
C GLU A 24 -5.05 -11.46 -23.74
N ASN A 25 -5.53 -10.74 -22.73
CA ASN A 25 -4.69 -10.27 -21.61
C ASN A 25 -4.34 -11.38 -20.58
N GLU A 26 -4.90 -12.58 -20.70
CA GLU A 26 -4.54 -13.73 -19.83
C GLU A 26 -3.16 -14.34 -20.19
N ILE A 27 -2.51 -13.87 -21.26
CA ILE A 27 -1.23 -14.45 -21.75
C ILE A 27 -0.05 -13.47 -21.60
N HIS A 28 -0.27 -12.17 -21.36
CA HIS A 28 0.81 -11.20 -21.17
C HIS A 28 0.57 -10.33 -19.94
N GLY A 29 1.42 -10.53 -18.93
CA GLY A 29 1.34 -9.84 -17.65
C GLY A 29 1.35 -8.32 -17.80
N THR A 30 0.29 -7.68 -17.31
CA THR A 30 0.29 -6.34 -16.71
C THR A 30 -1.02 -6.22 -15.94
N GLU A 31 -0.90 -6.09 -14.62
CA GLU A 31 -1.98 -6.11 -13.63
C GLU A 31 -3.07 -5.05 -13.94
N LYS A 32 -4.17 -5.50 -14.56
CA LYS A 32 -5.42 -4.73 -14.65
C LYS A 32 -6.24 -4.95 -13.38
N GLN A 33 -6.43 -3.84 -12.69
CA GLN A 33 -7.29 -3.60 -11.54
C GLN A 33 -8.69 -4.20 -11.77
N SER A 34 -8.99 -5.31 -11.10
CA SER A 34 -10.32 -5.90 -11.05
C SER A 34 -10.92 -5.67 -9.67
N LEU A 35 -12.03 -4.93 -9.64
CA LEU A 35 -12.85 -4.66 -8.45
C LEU A 35 -13.51 -5.97 -8.01
N SER A 36 -12.78 -6.79 -7.27
CA SER A 36 -13.32 -8.02 -6.66
C SER A 36 -13.75 -7.75 -5.23
N VAL A 37 -15.06 -7.82 -4.99
CA VAL A 37 -15.69 -7.82 -3.67
C VAL A 37 -15.46 -9.19 -3.02
N ALA A 38 -14.22 -9.42 -2.58
CA ALA A 38 -13.87 -10.50 -1.66
C ALA A 38 -13.50 -9.86 -0.31
N PRO A 39 -13.75 -10.53 0.83
CA PRO A 39 -13.16 -10.10 2.09
C PRO A 39 -11.65 -9.96 1.89
N PRO A 40 -11.02 -8.87 2.34
CA PRO A 40 -9.65 -8.55 1.94
C PRO A 40 -8.74 -9.67 2.42
N SER A 41 -8.30 -10.52 1.49
CA SER A 41 -7.27 -11.51 1.76
C SER A 41 -6.01 -10.77 2.23
N ALA A 42 -5.13 -11.45 2.95
CA ALA A 42 -3.84 -10.86 3.38
C ALA A 42 -3.05 -10.22 2.22
N ASP A 43 -3.26 -10.71 0.99
CA ASP A 43 -2.71 -10.12 -0.23
C ASP A 43 -3.32 -8.75 -0.59
N SER A 44 -4.58 -8.49 -0.27
CA SER A 44 -5.22 -7.19 -0.47
C SER A 44 -4.62 -6.11 0.45
N VAL A 45 -4.24 -6.46 1.69
CA VAL A 45 -3.74 -5.48 2.67
C VAL A 45 -2.35 -4.95 2.29
N HIS A 46 -1.44 -5.80 1.79
CA HIS A 46 -0.12 -5.32 1.39
C HIS A 46 -0.17 -4.43 0.13
N ILE A 47 -1.07 -4.74 -0.82
CA ILE A 47 -1.30 -3.90 -2.00
C ILE A 47 -1.87 -2.56 -1.57
N LEU A 48 -2.87 -2.54 -0.69
CA LEU A 48 -3.48 -1.31 -0.19
C LEU A 48 -2.46 -0.45 0.57
N LEU A 49 -1.62 -1.07 1.40
CA LEU A 49 -0.54 -0.40 2.13
C LEU A 49 0.46 0.26 1.17
N LYS A 50 0.89 -0.47 0.13
CA LYS A 50 1.82 0.03 -0.87
C LYS A 50 1.20 1.17 -1.69
N GLN A 51 -0.06 1.05 -2.06
CA GLN A 51 -0.81 2.10 -2.75
C GLN A 51 -0.94 3.35 -1.89
N ALA A 52 -1.32 3.21 -0.61
CA ALA A 52 -1.42 4.33 0.31
C ALA A 52 -0.07 5.04 0.50
N LEU A 53 1.04 4.29 0.60
CA LEU A 53 2.41 4.85 0.66
C LEU A 53 2.85 5.54 -0.65
N ARG A 54 2.27 5.18 -1.78
CA ARG A 54 2.56 5.79 -3.08
C ARG A 54 1.72 7.04 -3.32
N ALA A 55 0.46 7.02 -2.88
CA ALA A 55 -0.49 8.11 -2.99
C ALA A 55 -0.37 9.16 -1.85
N ASP A 56 0.47 8.91 -0.84
CA ASP A 56 0.55 9.71 0.39
C ASP A 56 -0.80 9.82 1.13
N ASP A 57 -1.65 8.80 0.98
CA ASP A 57 -2.98 8.76 1.57
C ASP A 57 -2.89 8.31 3.03
N SER A 58 -2.77 9.29 3.92
CA SER A 58 -2.69 9.07 5.37
C SER A 58 -3.92 8.38 5.98
N VAL A 59 -5.11 8.54 5.38
CA VAL A 59 -6.35 7.93 5.87
C VAL A 59 -6.38 6.46 5.51
N ALA A 60 -6.14 6.13 4.24
CA ALA A 60 -6.07 4.75 3.78
C ALA A 60 -4.92 3.98 4.46
N LEU A 61 -3.77 4.65 4.66
CA LEU A 61 -2.63 4.06 5.36
C LEU A 61 -3.01 3.71 6.80
N LEU A 62 -3.73 4.60 7.48
CA LEU A 62 -4.19 4.35 8.83
C LEU A 62 -5.21 3.20 8.89
N THR A 63 -6.12 3.11 7.93
CA THR A 63 -7.05 1.99 7.79
C THR A 63 -6.32 0.65 7.63
N CYS A 64 -5.23 0.59 6.85
CA CYS A 64 -4.38 -0.60 6.77
C CYS A 64 -3.75 -0.95 8.13
N LEU A 65 -3.23 0.07 8.81
CA LEU A 65 -2.51 -0.07 10.07
C LEU A 65 -3.41 -0.43 11.27
N TYR A 66 -4.73 -0.24 11.16
CA TYR A 66 -5.69 -0.73 12.16
C TYR A 66 -5.84 -2.25 12.17
N ASN A 67 -5.38 -2.95 11.12
CA ASN A 67 -5.38 -4.40 11.12
C ASN A 67 -4.39 -4.94 12.19
N ARG A 68 -4.89 -5.81 13.07
CA ARG A 68 -4.13 -6.39 14.20
C ARG A 68 -3.68 -7.84 13.97
N ASP A 69 -3.98 -8.41 12.81
CA ASP A 69 -3.55 -9.77 12.49
C ASP A 69 -2.03 -9.84 12.26
N GLU A 70 -1.32 -10.46 13.19
CA GLU A 70 0.15 -10.56 13.18
C GLU A 70 0.70 -11.22 11.90
N LYS A 71 -0.01 -12.19 11.33
CA LYS A 71 0.41 -12.87 10.10
C LYS A 71 0.30 -11.91 8.92
N VAL A 72 -0.77 -11.13 8.85
CA VAL A 72 -0.96 -10.10 7.82
C VAL A 72 0.06 -8.99 7.95
N ILE A 73 0.34 -8.51 9.18
CA ILE A 73 1.36 -7.49 9.46
C ILE A 73 2.73 -7.96 8.97
N THR A 74 3.13 -9.15 9.38
CA THR A 74 4.43 -9.73 9.02
C THR A 74 4.54 -9.92 7.52
N LYS A 75 3.53 -10.52 6.86
CA LYS A 75 3.52 -10.71 5.41
C LYS A 75 3.57 -9.38 4.66
N SER A 76 2.80 -8.38 5.09
CA SER A 76 2.76 -7.06 4.45
C SER A 76 4.09 -6.34 4.53
N ILE A 77 4.71 -6.30 5.72
CA ILE A 77 6.03 -5.66 5.93
C ILE A 77 7.14 -6.39 5.17
N SER A 78 7.01 -7.70 5.02
CA SER A 78 7.96 -8.54 4.28
C SER A 78 8.02 -8.23 2.79
N LEU A 79 6.94 -7.71 2.22
CA LEU A 79 6.80 -7.39 0.80
C LEU A 79 7.11 -5.92 0.48
N LEU A 80 7.42 -5.11 1.50
CA LEU A 80 7.77 -3.70 1.32
C LEU A 80 9.18 -3.54 0.77
N THR A 81 9.33 -2.61 -0.17
CA THR A 81 10.66 -2.19 -0.63
C THR A 81 11.32 -1.26 0.40
N PRO A 82 12.67 -1.13 0.42
CA PRO A 82 13.36 -0.24 1.35
C PRO A 82 12.86 1.22 1.30
N ALA A 83 12.49 1.70 0.11
CA ALA A 83 11.94 3.05 -0.06
C ALA A 83 10.56 3.19 0.61
N ASP A 84 9.71 2.17 0.50
CA ASP A 84 8.38 2.17 1.12
C ASP A 84 8.50 2.06 2.66
N VAL A 85 9.50 1.32 3.17
CA VAL A 85 9.83 1.23 4.61
C VAL A 85 10.18 2.60 5.19
N VAL A 86 11.01 3.39 4.50
CA VAL A 86 11.39 4.74 4.95
C VAL A 86 10.18 5.67 5.00
N LYS A 87 9.30 5.60 4.00
CA LYS A 87 8.04 6.38 3.98
C LYS A 87 7.14 6.02 5.16
N LEU A 88 6.98 4.72 5.42
CA LEU A 88 6.18 4.23 6.53
C LEU A 88 6.77 4.65 7.89
N LEU A 89 8.11 4.64 8.03
CA LEU A 89 8.79 5.13 9.22
C LEU A 89 8.55 6.62 9.47
N LYS A 90 8.62 7.45 8.42
CA LYS A 90 8.26 8.88 8.51
C LYS A 90 6.82 9.09 8.96
N PHE A 91 5.88 8.29 8.42
CA PHE A 91 4.49 8.34 8.85
C PHE A 91 4.33 8.02 10.34
N PHE A 92 5.01 6.98 10.86
CA PHE A 92 4.99 6.69 12.29
C PHE A 92 5.48 7.87 13.13
N VAL A 93 6.58 8.53 12.73
CA VAL A 93 7.09 9.72 13.44
C VAL A 93 6.03 10.83 13.50
N LEU A 94 5.35 11.12 12.38
CA LEU A 94 4.29 12.12 12.31
C LEU A 94 3.07 11.76 13.17
N GLN A 95 2.66 10.49 13.19
CA GLN A 95 1.53 10.04 14.00
C GLN A 95 1.83 10.14 15.51
N ILE A 96 3.05 9.79 15.91
CA ILE A 96 3.49 9.88 17.30
C ILE A 96 3.54 11.35 17.77
N GLN A 97 4.03 12.25 16.92
CA GLN A 97 4.09 13.68 17.22
C GLN A 97 2.70 14.32 17.28
N SER A 98 1.78 13.94 16.39
CA SER A 98 0.46 14.57 16.29
C SER A 98 -0.54 14.08 17.34
N ARG A 99 -0.68 12.76 17.55
CA ARG A 99 -1.69 12.18 18.47
C ARG A 99 -1.28 10.79 18.98
N GLY A 100 -0.76 10.73 20.21
CA GLY A 100 -0.28 9.49 20.82
C GLY A 100 -1.34 8.38 21.06
N ALA A 101 -2.64 8.66 21.01
CA ALA A 101 -3.68 7.64 21.24
C ALA A 101 -3.73 6.57 20.12
N VAL A 102 -3.34 6.92 18.90
CA VAL A 102 -3.32 6.01 17.75
C VAL A 102 -2.11 5.06 17.81
N LEU A 103 -1.11 5.39 18.64
CA LEU A 103 0.16 4.66 18.74
C LEU A 103 -0.01 3.22 19.22
N VAL A 104 -0.99 2.95 20.08
CA VAL A 104 -1.27 1.58 20.59
C VAL A 104 -1.64 0.62 19.46
N CYS A 105 -2.34 1.11 18.43
CA CYS A 105 -2.68 0.30 17.26
C CYS A 105 -1.52 0.18 16.26
N LEU A 106 -0.63 1.18 16.23
CA LEU A 106 0.51 1.26 15.32
C LEU A 106 1.74 0.47 15.83
N LEU A 107 1.81 0.23 17.14
CA LEU A 107 2.91 -0.46 17.83
C LEU A 107 3.26 -1.83 17.23
N PRO A 108 2.31 -2.75 16.96
CA PRO A 108 2.61 -4.05 16.36
C PRO A 108 3.27 -3.92 14.99
N TRP A 109 2.86 -2.94 14.20
CA TRP A 109 3.43 -2.66 12.89
C TRP A 109 4.84 -2.09 12.99
N LEU A 110 5.05 -1.13 13.88
CA LEU A 110 6.37 -0.55 14.13
C LEU A 110 7.37 -1.59 14.63
N GLN A 111 6.96 -2.43 15.59
CA GLN A 111 7.81 -3.48 16.16
C GLN A 111 8.21 -4.51 15.09
N THR A 112 7.25 -4.93 14.26
CA THR A 112 7.52 -5.89 13.16
C THR A 112 8.42 -5.27 12.10
N LEU A 113 8.23 -3.98 11.78
CA LEU A 113 9.04 -3.26 10.81
C LEU A 113 10.49 -3.13 11.27
N LEU A 114 10.70 -2.76 12.53
CA LEU A 114 12.03 -2.68 13.13
C LEU A 114 12.68 -4.06 13.16
N ASN A 115 12.00 -5.08 13.67
CA ASN A 115 12.57 -6.44 13.74
C ASN A 115 12.94 -7.02 12.36
N ARG A 116 12.14 -6.75 11.32
CA ARG A 116 12.38 -7.32 9.97
C ARG A 116 13.48 -6.55 9.22
N HIS A 117 13.52 -5.23 9.33
CA HIS A 117 14.34 -4.37 8.47
C HIS A 117 15.47 -3.65 9.21
N MET A 118 15.76 -3.97 10.49
CA MET A 118 16.75 -3.24 11.31
C MET A 118 18.11 -3.12 10.64
N SER A 119 18.62 -4.19 10.01
CA SER A 119 19.91 -4.18 9.31
C SER A 119 19.93 -3.22 8.12
N SER A 120 18.80 -3.09 7.42
CA SER A 120 18.61 -2.19 6.29
C SER A 120 18.42 -0.73 6.74
N ILE A 121 17.65 -0.54 7.82
CA ILE A 121 17.35 0.77 8.42
C ILE A 121 18.62 1.38 9.04
N VAL A 122 19.40 0.60 9.80
CA VAL A 122 20.65 1.06 10.43
C VAL A 122 21.73 1.41 9.40
N SER A 123 21.71 0.77 8.23
CA SER A 123 22.65 1.05 7.15
C SER A 123 22.35 2.36 6.41
N GLN A 124 21.21 3.02 6.69
CA GLN A 124 20.83 4.30 6.08
C GLN A 124 20.90 5.44 7.11
N GLU A 125 21.79 6.41 6.86
CA GLU A 125 22.01 7.55 7.77
C GLU A 125 20.74 8.39 8.01
N SER A 126 19.89 8.53 6.99
CA SER A 126 18.61 9.23 7.07
C SER A 126 17.65 8.60 8.10
N SER A 127 17.72 7.27 8.25
CA SER A 127 16.84 6.49 9.11
C SER A 127 17.25 6.53 10.57
N LEU A 128 18.54 6.74 10.88
CA LEU A 128 19.05 6.93 12.23
C LEU A 128 18.46 8.17 12.91
N SER A 129 18.32 9.27 12.17
CA SER A 129 17.71 10.50 12.68
C SER A 129 16.22 10.31 13.03
N LEU A 130 15.49 9.54 12.22
CA LEU A 130 14.09 9.19 12.45
C LEU A 130 13.94 8.26 13.66
N LEU A 131 14.85 7.28 13.81
CA LEU A 131 14.84 6.35 14.94
C LEU A 131 15.16 7.07 16.26
N ASN A 132 16.13 8.00 16.25
CA ASN A 132 16.42 8.84 17.40
C ASN A 132 15.24 9.74 17.76
N SER A 133 14.55 10.33 16.77
CA SER A 133 13.33 11.11 16.99
C SER A 133 12.22 10.25 17.62
N LEU A 134 12.03 9.03 17.13
CA LEU A 134 11.12 8.03 17.70
C LEU A 134 11.45 7.72 19.16
N TYR A 135 12.72 7.44 19.46
CA TYR A 135 13.18 7.16 20.82
C TYR A 135 12.93 8.33 21.77
N GLN A 136 13.24 9.55 21.35
CA GLN A 136 13.01 10.74 22.17
C GLN A 136 11.51 10.95 22.46
N VAL A 137 10.64 10.77 21.48
CA VAL A 137 9.20 10.96 21.69
C VAL A 137 8.60 9.86 22.58
N CYS A 138 9.08 8.61 22.49
CA CYS A 138 8.68 7.56 23.42
C CYS A 138 9.18 7.81 24.86
N LYS A 139 10.34 8.45 25.03
CA LYS A 139 10.92 8.76 26.35
C LYS A 139 10.25 9.95 27.03
N MET A 140 9.72 10.91 26.27
CA MET A 140 9.11 12.14 26.79
C MET A 140 7.63 12.00 27.14
N LYS A 141 7.06 10.80 27.07
CA LYS A 141 5.65 10.52 27.35
C LYS A 141 5.54 9.48 28.46
#